data_AF-A0A2Z2PW05-F1
#
_entry.id   AF-A0A2Z2PW05-F1
#
_cell.length_a   1.000
_cell.length_b   1.000
_cell.length_c   1.000
_cell.angle_alpha   90.00
_cell.angle_beta   90.00
_cell.angle_gamma   90.00
#
_symmetry.space_group_name_H-M   'P 1'
#
loop_
_entity.id
_entity.type
_entity.pdbx_description
1 polymer ?
#
loop_
_entity_poly.entity_id
_entity_poly.type
_entity_poly.pdbx_seq_one_letter_code
_entity_poly.pdbx_strand_id
1 'polypeptide(L)'
;MNHSDILGRSIADPIVGSYLADHEKLDPIDFRTNAEIGFFGGFDSGFGLQVESLSAYSAEFEEVRSRHLPDDEERIVSRLSFTGLDAIRAVQRSYMSALPFGLTFGDSSDVVAEKLGAGPFREGKSSSLPEYSAERFDHAHAVGNMVVIVKYDANLRLMAVYLMHADRTMLKAKRRKASLPKQKIVPDNIDKVEALRAHIPTQRWRASMAEGDELFNETDIATAETALNAFLDRVKAATSERDAQAIQTAVKDIVLAINEINARSGMIETLERDELGVLIDAVVRASGFSLPDDEDITAEWREW
;
A
#
# COMPACT_ATOMS: atom_id res chain seq x y z
N MET A 1 -26.31 6.00 -8.04
CA MET A 1 -25.51 4.78 -8.24
C MET A 1 -24.39 4.77 -7.20
N ASN A 2 -24.00 3.62 -6.66
CA ASN A 2 -22.93 3.57 -5.65
C ASN A 2 -21.56 3.54 -6.35
N HIS A 3 -20.69 4.52 -6.09
CA HIS A 3 -19.38 4.63 -6.74
C HIS A 3 -18.51 3.37 -6.53
N SER A 4 -18.64 2.70 -5.39
CA SER A 4 -17.88 1.47 -5.10
C SER A 4 -18.28 0.29 -5.98
N ASP A 5 -19.44 0.34 -6.64
CA ASP A 5 -19.89 -0.77 -7.49
C ASP A 5 -19.13 -0.89 -8.81
N ILE A 6 -18.31 0.11 -9.15
CA ILE A 6 -17.61 0.20 -10.42
C ILE A 6 -16.23 -0.45 -10.36
N LEU A 7 -15.55 -0.38 -9.21
CA LEU A 7 -14.21 -0.94 -9.02
C LEU A 7 -14.19 -2.44 -9.29
N GLY A 8 -13.14 -2.92 -9.96
CA GLY A 8 -12.95 -4.32 -10.33
C GLY A 8 -13.82 -4.82 -11.47
N ARG A 9 -14.62 -3.97 -12.12
CA ARG A 9 -15.42 -4.34 -13.30
C ARG A 9 -14.69 -4.05 -14.60
N SER A 10 -15.03 -4.81 -15.63
CA SER A 10 -14.65 -4.52 -17.01
C SER A 10 -15.24 -3.18 -17.47
N ILE A 11 -14.50 -2.41 -18.27
CA ILE A 11 -15.04 -1.22 -18.94
C ILE A 11 -16.18 -1.54 -19.92
N ALA A 12 -16.26 -2.78 -20.41
CA ALA A 12 -17.34 -3.25 -21.27
C ALA A 12 -18.56 -3.73 -20.48
N ASP A 13 -18.51 -3.68 -19.14
CA ASP A 13 -19.66 -3.94 -18.29
C ASP A 13 -20.73 -2.84 -18.48
N PRO A 14 -22.00 -3.19 -18.79
CA PRO A 14 -23.07 -2.22 -18.96
C PRO A 14 -23.28 -1.29 -17.75
N ILE A 15 -22.95 -1.74 -16.54
CA ILE A 15 -23.01 -0.93 -15.32
C ILE A 15 -21.96 0.18 -15.38
N VAL A 16 -20.73 -0.13 -15.82
CA VAL A 16 -19.65 0.86 -15.98
C VAL A 16 -19.99 1.83 -17.11
N GLY A 17 -20.53 1.33 -18.23
CA GLY A 17 -21.00 2.17 -19.33
C GLY A 17 -22.08 3.17 -18.89
N SER A 18 -23.07 2.72 -18.12
CA SER A 18 -24.11 3.58 -17.55
C SER A 18 -23.54 4.61 -16.57
N TYR A 19 -22.61 4.17 -15.72
CA TYR A 19 -21.93 5.05 -14.77
C TYR A 19 -21.15 6.18 -15.47
N LEU A 20 -20.37 5.87 -16.52
CA LEU A 20 -19.63 6.87 -17.28
C LEU A 20 -20.55 7.85 -18.03
N ALA A 21 -21.67 7.37 -18.57
CA ALA A 21 -22.66 8.24 -19.22
C ALA A 21 -23.23 9.29 -18.26
N ASP A 22 -23.44 8.91 -16.99
CA ASP A 22 -23.92 9.83 -15.94
C ASP A 22 -22.85 10.85 -15.51
N HIS A 23 -21.57 10.48 -15.52
CA HIS A 23 -20.49 11.28 -14.92
C HIS A 23 -19.73 12.15 -15.92
N GLU A 24 -19.55 11.71 -17.17
CA GLU A 24 -18.66 12.40 -18.12
C GLU A 24 -19.25 12.65 -19.52
N LYS A 25 -20.43 12.13 -19.87
CA LYS A 25 -21.01 12.28 -21.24
C LYS A 25 -19.96 12.05 -22.36
N LEU A 26 -19.08 11.06 -22.20
CA LEU A 26 -18.03 10.79 -23.18
C LEU A 26 -18.63 10.33 -24.52
N ASP A 27 -18.16 10.90 -25.62
CA ASP A 27 -18.41 10.35 -26.95
C ASP A 27 -17.66 9.00 -27.08
N PRO A 28 -18.22 7.99 -27.77
CA PRO A 28 -17.52 6.75 -28.10
C PRO A 28 -16.10 6.91 -28.68
N ILE A 29 -15.78 8.01 -29.36
CA ILE A 29 -14.42 8.32 -29.86
C ILE A 29 -13.49 8.66 -28.70
N ASP A 30 -13.92 9.55 -27.79
CA ASP A 30 -13.16 9.92 -26.59
C ASP A 30 -12.94 8.70 -25.70
N PHE A 31 -13.92 7.80 -25.62
CA PHE A 31 -13.80 6.54 -24.89
C PHE A 31 -12.66 5.67 -25.42
N ARG A 32 -12.47 5.54 -26.75
CA ARG A 32 -11.38 4.72 -27.31
C ARG A 32 -10.01 5.33 -27.06
N THR A 33 -9.87 6.64 -27.27
CA THR A 33 -8.61 7.34 -26.99
C THR A 33 -8.25 7.31 -25.50
N ASN A 34 -9.24 7.47 -24.62
CA ASN A 34 -9.05 7.39 -23.18
C ASN A 34 -8.79 5.97 -22.67
N ALA A 35 -9.33 4.95 -23.36
CA ALA A 35 -9.05 3.54 -23.06
C ALA A 35 -7.60 3.16 -23.36
N GLU A 36 -6.99 3.72 -24.40
CA GLU A 36 -5.57 3.53 -24.71
C GLU A 36 -4.65 4.16 -23.65
N ILE A 37 -5.06 5.30 -23.09
CA ILE A 37 -4.33 6.02 -22.03
C ILE A 37 -4.62 5.40 -20.64
N GLY A 38 -5.68 4.60 -20.52
CA GLY A 38 -6.09 3.97 -19.27
C GLY A 38 -6.76 4.92 -18.28
N PHE A 39 -7.24 6.09 -18.75
CA PHE A 39 -7.83 7.12 -17.90
C PHE A 39 -9.02 7.79 -18.60
N PHE A 40 -10.18 7.77 -17.95
CA PHE A 40 -11.43 8.38 -18.39
C PHE A 40 -11.83 9.47 -17.41
N GLY A 41 -12.45 10.55 -17.87
CA GLY A 41 -12.48 11.79 -17.11
C GLY A 41 -11.48 12.74 -17.74
N GLY A 42 -11.91 13.83 -18.37
CA GLY A 42 -10.97 14.81 -18.89
C GLY A 42 -10.04 15.28 -17.75
N PHE A 43 -8.76 15.56 -18.06
CA PHE A 43 -7.75 16.01 -17.06
C PHE A 43 -8.18 17.24 -16.22
N ASP A 44 -9.24 17.91 -16.65
CA ASP A 44 -9.82 19.12 -16.07
C ASP A 44 -11.28 18.94 -15.61
N SER A 45 -11.80 17.72 -15.52
CA SER A 45 -13.24 17.44 -15.24
C SER A 45 -13.59 17.30 -13.75
N GLY A 46 -12.58 17.14 -12.90
CA GLY A 46 -12.77 16.82 -11.48
C GLY A 46 -13.12 15.35 -11.22
N PHE A 47 -13.43 14.58 -12.26
CA PHE A 47 -13.67 13.14 -12.17
C PHE A 47 -12.56 12.38 -12.90
N GLY A 48 -12.20 11.21 -12.39
CA GLY A 48 -11.31 10.30 -13.08
C GLY A 48 -11.68 8.86 -12.80
N LEU A 49 -11.51 8.03 -13.82
CA LEU A 49 -11.64 6.59 -13.76
C LEU A 49 -10.39 6.02 -14.43
N GLN A 50 -9.61 5.27 -13.65
CA GLN A 50 -8.44 4.58 -14.16
C GLN A 50 -8.75 3.12 -14.41
N VAL A 51 -8.15 2.59 -15.47
CA VAL A 51 -8.25 1.18 -15.83
C VAL A 51 -6.87 0.58 -16.06
N GLU A 52 -6.78 -0.71 -15.83
CA GLU A 52 -5.58 -1.51 -16.05
C GLU A 52 -5.92 -2.71 -16.92
N SER A 53 -4.92 -3.31 -17.57
CA SER A 53 -5.12 -4.62 -18.19
C SER A 53 -5.55 -5.62 -17.12
N LEU A 54 -6.28 -6.66 -17.53
CA LEU A 54 -6.66 -7.74 -16.62
C LEU A 54 -5.44 -8.34 -15.88
N SER A 55 -4.30 -8.48 -16.57
CA SER A 55 -3.06 -8.99 -15.99
C SER A 55 -2.49 -8.06 -14.91
N ALA A 56 -2.41 -6.76 -15.15
CA ALA A 56 -1.91 -5.79 -14.18
C ALA A 56 -2.85 -5.69 -12.98
N TYR A 57 -4.15 -5.58 -13.22
CA TYR A 57 -5.15 -5.54 -12.15
C TYR A 57 -5.09 -6.81 -11.29
N SER A 58 -4.99 -7.98 -11.90
CA SER A 58 -4.96 -9.26 -11.17
C SER A 58 -3.66 -9.48 -10.39
N ALA A 59 -2.58 -8.79 -10.76
CA ALA A 59 -1.32 -8.82 -10.03
C ALA A 59 -1.42 -8.07 -8.69
N GLU A 60 -2.20 -6.99 -8.64
CA GLU A 60 -2.35 -6.15 -7.45
C GLU A 60 -3.59 -6.51 -6.62
N PHE A 61 -4.71 -6.83 -7.28
CA PHE A 61 -6.01 -7.06 -6.63
C PHE A 61 -6.46 -8.52 -6.77
N GLU A 62 -7.28 -9.00 -5.83
CA GLU A 62 -7.79 -10.37 -5.86
C GLU A 62 -9.09 -10.54 -6.66
N GLU A 63 -9.97 -9.53 -6.64
CA GLU A 63 -11.34 -9.66 -7.13
C GLU A 63 -11.58 -8.91 -8.45
N VAL A 64 -11.75 -9.66 -9.53
CA VAL A 64 -12.30 -9.17 -10.80
C VAL A 64 -13.81 -9.45 -10.80
N ARG A 65 -14.63 -8.41 -10.71
CA ARG A 65 -16.09 -8.50 -10.54
C ARG A 65 -16.83 -8.76 -11.84
N SER A 66 -16.26 -8.39 -12.99
CA SER A 66 -16.84 -8.73 -14.28
C SER A 66 -15.81 -8.78 -15.39
N ARG A 67 -16.11 -9.60 -16.40
CA ARG A 67 -15.32 -9.81 -17.60
C ARG A 67 -16.26 -9.91 -18.80
N HIS A 68 -15.95 -9.18 -19.86
CA HIS A 68 -16.83 -9.04 -21.04
C HIS A 68 -16.05 -9.11 -22.35
N LEU A 69 -14.71 -9.11 -22.30
CA LEU A 69 -13.81 -9.11 -23.44
C LEU A 69 -12.76 -10.23 -23.33
N PRO A 70 -12.08 -10.56 -24.45
CA PRO A 70 -10.87 -11.39 -24.41
C PRO A 70 -9.80 -10.80 -23.47
N ASP A 71 -9.00 -11.66 -22.83
CA ASP A 71 -8.05 -11.29 -21.76
C ASP A 71 -7.07 -10.17 -22.12
N ASP A 72 -6.61 -10.10 -23.37
CA ASP A 72 -5.66 -9.11 -23.90
C ASP A 72 -6.31 -7.74 -24.15
N GLU A 73 -7.60 -7.73 -24.47
CA GLU A 73 -8.42 -6.53 -24.64
C GLU A 73 -9.09 -6.08 -23.33
N GLU A 74 -9.19 -6.97 -22.34
CA GLU A 74 -9.89 -6.72 -21.09
C GLU A 74 -9.20 -5.60 -20.29
N ARG A 75 -10.00 -4.60 -19.88
CA ARG A 75 -9.57 -3.48 -19.06
C ARG A 75 -10.47 -3.37 -17.85
N ILE A 76 -9.88 -3.42 -16.66
CA ILE A 76 -10.57 -3.46 -15.38
C ILE A 76 -10.42 -2.12 -14.68
N VAL A 77 -11.52 -1.58 -14.13
CA VAL A 77 -11.50 -0.34 -13.36
C VAL A 77 -10.72 -0.53 -12.06
N SER A 78 -9.57 0.13 -11.93
CA SER A 78 -8.71 0.03 -10.75
C SER A 78 -8.92 1.16 -9.75
N ARG A 79 -9.29 2.36 -10.22
CA ARG A 79 -9.44 3.53 -9.36
C ARG A 79 -10.51 4.49 -9.87
N LEU A 80 -11.22 5.10 -8.93
CA LEU A 80 -11.99 6.32 -9.18
C LEU A 80 -11.35 7.49 -8.44
N SER A 81 -11.38 8.67 -9.03
CA SER A 81 -10.89 9.91 -8.41
C SER A 81 -11.91 11.03 -8.54
N PHE A 82 -12.05 11.80 -7.49
CA PHE A 82 -12.91 12.98 -7.41
C PHE A 82 -12.07 14.12 -6.84
N THR A 83 -11.90 15.20 -7.59
CA THR A 83 -11.06 16.33 -7.21
C THR A 83 -11.86 17.61 -7.16
N GLY A 84 -11.52 18.46 -6.19
CA GLY A 84 -12.06 19.79 -6.02
C GLY A 84 -11.37 20.80 -6.95
N LEU A 85 -11.66 22.09 -6.73
CA LEU A 85 -10.91 23.17 -7.37
C LEU A 85 -9.47 23.14 -6.86
N ASP A 86 -8.51 23.14 -7.78
CA ASP A 86 -7.11 23.38 -7.46
C ASP A 86 -6.82 24.88 -7.66
N ALA A 87 -6.38 25.54 -6.58
CA ALA A 87 -6.07 26.97 -6.61
C ALA A 87 -4.88 27.32 -7.55
N ILE A 88 -4.09 26.32 -7.93
CA ILE A 88 -2.87 26.47 -8.71
C ILE A 88 -3.10 26.03 -10.17
N ARG A 89 -3.91 25.00 -10.40
CA ARG A 89 -4.36 24.60 -11.75
C ARG A 89 -5.74 25.15 -12.07
N ALA A 90 -5.80 26.43 -12.46
CA ALA A 90 -7.05 27.16 -12.73
C ALA A 90 -7.95 26.55 -13.82
N VAL A 91 -7.42 25.68 -14.68
CA VAL A 91 -8.19 24.95 -15.71
C VAL A 91 -8.98 23.78 -15.14
N GLN A 92 -8.59 23.25 -13.98
CA GLN A 92 -9.25 22.11 -13.35
C GLN A 92 -10.63 22.53 -12.80
N ARG A 93 -11.67 21.86 -13.31
CA ARG A 93 -13.02 21.99 -12.76
C ARG A 93 -13.16 21.04 -11.57
N SER A 94 -13.90 21.47 -10.55
CA SER A 94 -14.27 20.61 -9.44
C SER A 94 -15.32 19.61 -9.90
N TYR A 95 -15.29 18.42 -9.31
CA TYR A 95 -16.42 17.50 -9.37
C TYR A 95 -17.66 18.14 -8.73
N MET A 96 -18.80 18.10 -9.42
CA MET A 96 -20.02 18.84 -9.04
C MET A 96 -21.13 17.98 -8.44
N SER A 97 -20.99 16.66 -8.51
CA SER A 97 -21.98 15.72 -7.96
C SER A 97 -21.63 15.34 -6.52
N ALA A 98 -22.56 14.65 -5.84
CA ALA A 98 -22.32 14.16 -4.49
C ALA A 98 -21.09 13.24 -4.45
N LEU A 99 -20.22 13.45 -3.47
CA LEU A 99 -19.05 12.59 -3.24
C LEU A 99 -19.47 11.28 -2.55
N PRO A 100 -18.66 10.22 -2.70
CA PRO A 100 -18.85 8.97 -1.96
C PRO A 100 -18.88 9.21 -0.45
N PHE A 101 -19.60 8.35 0.28
CA PHE A 101 -19.72 8.36 1.75
C PHE A 101 -20.26 9.66 2.36
N GLY A 102 -20.94 10.51 1.55
CA GLY A 102 -21.45 11.80 2.02
C GLY A 102 -20.35 12.82 2.32
N LEU A 103 -19.15 12.62 1.79
CA LEU A 103 -18.05 13.57 1.90
C LEU A 103 -18.38 14.89 1.20
N THR A 104 -17.68 15.94 1.57
CA THR A 104 -17.79 17.26 0.95
C THR A 104 -16.40 17.89 0.89
N PHE A 105 -16.03 18.48 -0.25
CA PHE A 105 -14.78 19.22 -0.34
C PHE A 105 -14.75 20.33 0.73
N GLY A 106 -13.64 20.44 1.44
CA GLY A 106 -13.51 21.33 2.60
C GLY A 106 -13.82 20.69 3.97
N ASP A 107 -14.35 19.45 4.02
CA ASP A 107 -14.44 18.68 5.26
C ASP A 107 -13.07 18.64 5.95
N SER A 108 -13.04 18.79 7.28
CA SER A 108 -11.80 18.58 8.04
C SER A 108 -11.46 17.11 8.12
N SER A 109 -10.19 16.76 8.37
CA SER A 109 -9.74 15.39 8.57
C SER A 109 -10.59 14.60 9.58
N ASP A 110 -11.00 15.24 10.68
CA ASP A 110 -11.83 14.60 11.72
C ASP A 110 -13.23 14.26 11.20
N VAL A 111 -13.85 15.18 10.44
CA VAL A 111 -15.16 14.97 9.82
C VAL A 111 -15.08 13.87 8.75
N VAL A 112 -13.98 13.83 7.99
CA VAL A 112 -13.74 12.76 7.01
C VAL A 112 -13.65 11.41 7.72
N ALA A 113 -12.86 11.30 8.79
CA ALA A 113 -12.72 10.05 9.55
C ALA A 113 -14.07 9.59 10.15
N GLU A 114 -14.89 10.52 10.65
CA GLU A 114 -16.25 10.25 11.14
C GLU A 114 -17.14 9.71 10.02
N LYS A 115 -17.20 10.39 8.87
CA LYS A 115 -18.03 9.99 7.72
C LYS A 115 -17.61 8.64 7.12
N LEU A 116 -16.31 8.34 7.13
CA LEU A 116 -15.78 7.04 6.69
C LEU A 116 -15.94 5.94 7.75
N GLY A 117 -16.24 6.31 9.01
CA GLY A 117 -16.34 5.38 10.13
C GLY A 117 -15.01 4.74 10.53
N ALA A 118 -13.88 5.27 10.05
CA ALA A 118 -12.55 4.74 10.28
C ALA A 118 -11.51 5.86 10.24
N GLY A 119 -10.64 5.89 11.26
CA GLY A 119 -9.44 6.72 11.23
C GLY A 119 -8.45 6.27 10.15
N PRO A 120 -7.50 7.13 9.77
CA PRO A 120 -6.50 6.78 8.77
C PRO A 120 -5.56 5.71 9.33
N PHE A 121 -5.20 4.73 8.49
CA PHE A 121 -4.16 3.75 8.82
C PHE A 121 -2.79 4.16 8.28
N ARG A 122 -2.75 5.15 7.38
CA ARG A 122 -1.54 5.77 6.85
C ARG A 122 -1.80 7.26 6.65
N GLU A 123 -0.85 8.07 7.06
CA GLU A 123 -0.82 9.52 6.84
C GLU A 123 0.53 9.86 6.22
N GLY A 124 0.54 10.80 5.29
CA GLY A 124 1.74 11.18 4.56
C GLY A 124 1.69 12.61 4.05
N LYS A 125 2.78 13.00 3.40
CA LYS A 125 2.80 14.20 2.56
C LYS A 125 2.45 13.79 1.13
N SER A 126 1.52 14.51 0.51
CA SER A 126 1.12 14.26 -0.87
C SER A 126 2.33 14.48 -1.80
N SER A 127 2.74 13.44 -2.53
CA SER A 127 3.86 13.48 -3.49
C SER A 127 3.41 13.37 -4.96
N SER A 128 2.13 13.12 -5.21
CA SER A 128 1.61 12.63 -6.50
C SER A 128 0.84 13.65 -7.34
N LEU A 129 0.91 14.94 -6.99
CA LEU A 129 0.44 16.03 -7.85
C LEU A 129 1.64 16.87 -8.35
N PRO A 130 1.48 17.70 -9.40
CA PRO A 130 2.56 18.56 -9.88
C PRO A 130 3.21 19.32 -8.71
N GLU A 131 4.51 19.62 -8.78
CA GLU A 131 5.32 20.27 -7.72
C GLU A 131 4.68 21.52 -7.08
N TYR A 132 3.65 22.07 -7.72
CA TYR A 132 2.90 23.24 -7.33
C TYR A 132 1.46 22.91 -6.89
N SER A 133 1.13 21.76 -6.30
CA SER A 133 -0.24 21.57 -5.77
C SER A 133 -0.41 22.12 -4.35
N ALA A 134 -1.62 22.59 -4.05
CA ALA A 134 -2.02 23.00 -2.70
C ALA A 134 -2.21 21.80 -1.76
N GLU A 135 -2.30 20.58 -2.30
CA GLU A 135 -2.36 19.35 -1.51
C GLU A 135 -1.06 19.11 -0.76
N ARG A 136 -1.15 19.08 0.58
CA ARG A 136 0.00 18.88 1.45
C ARG A 136 0.03 17.50 2.08
N PHE A 137 -1.14 16.92 2.31
CA PHE A 137 -1.27 15.69 3.08
C PHE A 137 -2.16 14.69 2.38
N ASP A 138 -1.85 13.41 2.51
CA ASP A 138 -2.64 12.29 2.03
C ASP A 138 -2.88 11.31 3.18
N HIS A 139 -4.14 10.94 3.39
CA HIS A 139 -4.52 9.96 4.39
C HIS A 139 -5.20 8.79 3.69
N ALA A 140 -4.82 7.56 4.05
CA ALA A 140 -5.47 6.35 3.58
C ALA A 140 -6.35 5.75 4.67
N HIS A 141 -7.60 5.46 4.32
CA HIS A 141 -8.61 4.88 5.20
C HIS A 141 -9.06 3.53 4.65
N ALA A 142 -9.19 2.54 5.53
CA ALA A 142 -9.71 1.23 5.17
C ALA A 142 -11.23 1.22 5.38
N VAL A 143 -12.01 1.10 4.29
CA VAL A 143 -13.48 1.11 4.32
C VAL A 143 -13.98 -0.19 3.71
N GLY A 144 -14.28 -1.18 4.57
CA GLY A 144 -14.66 -2.52 4.12
C GLY A 144 -13.52 -3.26 3.41
N ASN A 145 -13.66 -3.49 2.10
CA ASN A 145 -12.64 -4.04 1.21
C ASN A 145 -12.06 -2.99 0.26
N MET A 146 -12.27 -1.70 0.56
CA MET A 146 -11.74 -0.58 -0.20
C MET A 146 -10.68 0.17 0.59
N VAL A 147 -9.83 0.84 -0.16
CA VAL A 147 -9.00 1.93 0.32
C VAL A 147 -9.59 3.23 -0.20
N VAL A 148 -9.81 4.16 0.73
CA VAL A 148 -10.19 5.53 0.42
C VAL A 148 -8.99 6.40 0.72
N ILE A 149 -8.35 6.93 -0.32
CA ILE A 149 -7.26 7.90 -0.15
C ILE A 149 -7.88 9.28 -0.27
N VAL A 150 -7.76 10.07 0.80
CA VAL A 150 -8.21 11.45 0.85
C VAL A 150 -7.00 12.35 0.88
N LYS A 151 -7.08 13.44 0.13
CA LYS A 151 -6.01 14.42 0.05
C LYS A 151 -6.48 15.76 0.58
N TYR A 152 -5.59 16.43 1.29
CA TYR A 152 -5.89 17.65 2.01
C TYR A 152 -4.96 18.79 1.65
N ASP A 153 -5.47 20.02 1.80
CA ASP A 153 -4.65 21.23 1.79
C ASP A 153 -3.78 21.36 3.07
N ALA A 154 -3.06 22.49 3.18
CA ALA A 154 -2.24 22.80 4.35
C ALA A 154 -3.02 22.92 5.68
N ASN A 155 -4.34 23.10 5.63
CA ASN A 155 -5.22 23.23 6.78
C ASN A 155 -6.03 21.95 7.06
N LEU A 156 -5.63 20.82 6.48
CA LEU A 156 -6.34 19.54 6.56
C LEU A 156 -7.80 19.62 6.06
N ARG A 157 -8.02 20.38 4.98
CA ARG A 157 -9.32 20.49 4.29
C ARG A 157 -9.35 19.61 3.06
N LEU A 158 -10.39 18.78 2.94
CA LEU A 158 -10.52 17.78 1.89
C LEU A 158 -10.52 18.41 0.48
N MET A 159 -9.58 17.99 -0.36
CA MET A 159 -9.39 18.47 -1.73
C MET A 159 -9.63 17.39 -2.78
N ALA A 160 -9.32 16.13 -2.48
CA ALA A 160 -9.55 15.03 -3.39
C ALA A 160 -9.86 13.72 -2.66
N VAL A 161 -10.60 12.86 -3.33
CA VAL A 161 -10.97 11.52 -2.87
C VAL A 161 -10.65 10.52 -3.97
N TYR A 162 -9.93 9.46 -3.63
CA TYR A 162 -9.62 8.35 -4.51
C TYR A 162 -10.16 7.08 -3.89
N LEU A 163 -10.81 6.26 -4.72
CA LEU A 163 -11.39 4.98 -4.32
C LEU A 163 -10.67 3.86 -5.06
N MET A 164 -10.20 2.87 -4.33
CA MET A 164 -9.58 1.65 -4.87
C MET A 164 -10.03 0.43 -4.07
N HIS A 165 -9.92 -0.76 -4.63
CA HIS A 165 -9.98 -1.97 -3.82
C HIS A 165 -8.76 -2.04 -2.90
N ALA A 166 -8.88 -2.73 -1.77
CA ALA A 166 -7.71 -3.15 -1.01
C ALA A 166 -6.89 -4.10 -1.88
N ASP A 167 -5.59 -3.81 -2.00
CA ASP A 167 -4.67 -4.68 -2.71
C ASP A 167 -4.47 -6.02 -1.98
N ARG A 168 -3.81 -6.96 -2.67
CA ARG A 168 -3.46 -8.29 -2.14
C ARG A 168 -2.64 -8.20 -0.87
N THR A 169 -1.72 -7.24 -0.74
CA THR A 169 -0.87 -7.07 0.43
C THR A 169 -1.71 -6.75 1.66
N MET A 170 -2.62 -5.78 1.55
CA MET A 170 -3.56 -5.40 2.60
C MET A 170 -4.52 -6.53 2.95
N LEU A 171 -5.05 -7.25 1.96
CA LEU A 171 -5.95 -8.38 2.20
C LEU A 171 -5.23 -9.54 2.91
N LYS A 172 -4.00 -9.88 2.50
CA LYS A 172 -3.14 -10.86 3.16
C LYS A 172 -2.86 -10.44 4.60
N ALA A 173 -2.45 -9.19 4.83
CA ALA A 173 -2.23 -8.65 6.17
C ALA A 173 -3.49 -8.71 7.06
N LYS A 174 -4.66 -8.37 6.52
CA LYS A 174 -5.95 -8.47 7.22
C LYS A 174 -6.28 -9.92 7.60
N ARG A 175 -6.08 -10.87 6.69
CA ARG A 175 -6.27 -12.31 6.96
C ARG A 175 -5.30 -12.83 8.01
N ARG A 176 -4.01 -12.47 7.91
CA ARG A 176 -2.97 -12.81 8.89
C ARG A 176 -3.33 -12.31 10.27
N LYS A 177 -3.70 -11.02 10.42
CA LYS A 177 -4.13 -10.46 11.71
C LYS A 177 -5.33 -11.21 12.30
N ALA A 178 -6.29 -11.60 11.46
CA ALA A 178 -7.43 -12.41 11.90
C ALA A 178 -7.06 -13.85 12.30
N SER A 179 -5.98 -14.42 11.75
CA SER A 179 -5.50 -15.77 12.07
C SER A 179 -4.48 -15.82 13.22
N LEU A 180 -3.90 -14.69 13.65
CA LEU A 180 -2.90 -14.63 14.72
C LEU A 180 -3.26 -15.44 15.98
N PRO A 181 -4.51 -15.40 16.51
CA PRO A 181 -4.85 -16.18 17.72
C PRO A 181 -4.79 -17.70 17.51
N LYS A 182 -4.83 -18.16 16.26
CA LYS A 182 -4.75 -19.58 15.87
C LYS A 182 -3.34 -19.99 15.45
N GLN A 183 -2.39 -19.05 15.47
CA GLN A 183 -1.04 -19.28 15.00
C GLN A 183 -0.34 -20.28 15.92
N LYS A 184 0.19 -21.34 15.32
CA LYS A 184 1.03 -22.29 16.06
C LYS A 184 2.42 -21.67 16.23
N ILE A 185 2.89 -21.59 17.47
CA ILE A 185 4.27 -21.26 17.84
C ILE A 185 4.83 -22.45 18.64
N VAL A 186 6.09 -22.81 18.40
CA VAL A 186 6.75 -23.96 19.03
C VAL A 186 7.82 -23.45 19.99
N PRO A 187 7.58 -23.44 21.31
CA PRO A 187 8.53 -22.89 22.30
C PRO A 187 9.92 -23.49 22.23
N ASP A 188 10.02 -24.79 21.96
CA ASP A 188 11.30 -25.50 21.91
C ASP A 188 12.14 -25.12 20.68
N ASN A 189 11.63 -24.26 19.78
CA ASN A 189 12.38 -23.76 18.64
C ASN A 189 13.26 -22.53 18.96
N ILE A 190 13.38 -22.09 20.22
CA ILE A 190 14.25 -20.95 20.59
C ILE A 190 15.67 -21.06 20.04
N ASP A 191 16.25 -22.27 20.04
CA ASP A 191 17.62 -22.49 19.52
C ASP A 191 17.68 -22.40 18.00
N LYS A 192 16.58 -22.72 17.30
CA LYS A 192 16.48 -22.55 15.84
C LYS A 192 16.42 -21.07 15.48
N VAL A 193 15.69 -20.27 16.26
CA VAL A 193 15.66 -18.82 16.12
C VAL A 193 17.06 -18.25 16.38
N GLU A 194 17.71 -18.67 17.48
CA GLU A 194 19.06 -18.20 17.84
C GLU A 194 20.12 -18.53 16.77
N ALA A 195 20.06 -19.72 16.18
CA ALA A 195 20.98 -20.16 15.14
C ALA A 195 21.00 -19.23 13.91
N LEU A 196 19.89 -18.51 13.65
CA LEU A 196 19.79 -17.57 12.53
C LEU A 196 20.58 -16.28 12.76
N ARG A 197 21.07 -15.99 13.98
CA ARG A 197 21.95 -14.84 14.25
C ARG A 197 23.23 -14.88 13.41
N ALA A 198 23.73 -16.08 13.10
CA ALA A 198 24.90 -16.26 12.23
C ALA A 198 24.66 -15.84 10.77
N HIS A 199 23.41 -15.60 10.39
CA HIS A 199 23.00 -15.22 9.03
C HIS A 199 22.63 -13.73 8.93
N ILE A 200 22.93 -12.92 9.96
CA ILE A 200 22.78 -11.47 9.87
C ILE A 200 23.73 -10.94 8.77
N PRO A 201 23.21 -10.19 7.77
CA PRO A 201 23.98 -9.82 6.57
C PRO A 201 25.02 -8.72 6.81
N THR A 202 24.99 -8.03 7.95
CA THR A 202 25.87 -6.89 8.26
C THR A 202 27.36 -7.22 8.20
N GLN A 203 27.75 -8.49 8.40
CA GLN A 203 29.14 -8.91 8.21
C GLN A 203 29.58 -8.78 6.74
N ARG A 204 28.73 -9.17 5.79
CA ARG A 204 28.99 -8.98 4.36
C ARG A 204 29.03 -7.50 4.02
N TRP A 205 28.09 -6.71 4.54
CA TRP A 205 28.05 -5.26 4.31
C TRP A 205 29.35 -4.57 4.74
N ARG A 206 29.90 -4.96 5.91
CA ARG A 206 31.23 -4.46 6.35
C ARG A 206 32.36 -4.90 5.43
N ALA A 207 32.31 -6.13 4.91
CA ALA A 207 33.32 -6.60 3.96
C ALA A 207 33.26 -5.79 2.65
N SER A 208 32.07 -5.57 2.10
CA SER A 208 31.87 -4.72 0.91
C SER A 208 32.36 -3.28 1.16
N MET A 209 32.03 -2.69 2.32
CA MET A 209 32.55 -1.38 2.72
C MET A 209 34.10 -1.36 2.77
N ALA A 210 34.73 -2.39 3.31
CA ALA A 210 36.20 -2.50 3.36
C ALA A 210 36.84 -2.69 1.98
N GLU A 211 36.09 -3.24 1.01
CA GLU A 211 36.47 -3.36 -0.40
C GLU A 211 36.26 -2.06 -1.18
N GLY A 212 35.71 -1.02 -0.55
CA GLY A 212 35.53 0.32 -1.12
C GLY A 212 34.13 0.59 -1.66
N ASP A 213 33.13 -0.23 -1.32
CA ASP A 213 31.74 0.05 -1.64
C ASP A 213 31.22 1.25 -0.83
N GLU A 214 30.92 2.35 -1.53
CA GLU A 214 30.46 3.61 -0.95
C GLU A 214 28.97 3.60 -0.57
N LEU A 215 28.22 2.54 -0.94
CA LEU A 215 26.83 2.35 -0.50
C LEU A 215 26.73 2.23 1.02
N PHE A 216 27.76 1.66 1.63
CA PHE A 216 27.79 1.31 3.03
C PHE A 216 28.54 2.32 3.88
N ASN A 217 28.05 2.53 5.10
CA ASN A 217 28.78 3.25 6.14
C ASN A 217 28.63 2.54 7.49
N GLU A 218 29.67 2.61 8.32
CA GLU A 218 29.69 1.87 9.59
C GLU A 218 28.56 2.29 10.54
N THR A 219 28.11 3.55 10.49
CA THR A 219 27.05 4.04 11.41
C THR A 219 25.72 3.36 11.12
N ASP A 220 25.32 3.30 9.84
CA ASP A 220 24.08 2.65 9.44
C ASP A 220 24.17 1.12 9.53
N ILE A 221 25.33 0.52 9.20
CA ILE A 221 25.56 -0.91 9.40
C ILE A 221 25.40 -1.28 10.88
N ALA A 222 26.05 -0.55 11.79
CA ALA A 222 25.96 -0.83 13.22
C ALA A 222 24.54 -0.65 13.76
N THR A 223 23.80 0.34 13.23
CA THR A 223 22.39 0.55 13.56
C THR A 223 21.52 -0.61 13.08
N ALA A 224 21.70 -1.05 11.83
CA ALA A 224 21.01 -2.21 11.28
C ALA A 224 21.31 -3.50 12.06
N GLU A 225 22.58 -3.74 12.39
CA GLU A 225 23.01 -4.90 13.17
C GLU A 225 22.36 -4.91 14.56
N THR A 226 22.32 -3.76 15.23
CA THR A 226 21.66 -3.62 16.53
C THR A 226 20.17 -3.93 16.42
N ALA A 227 19.49 -3.40 15.41
CA ALA A 227 18.07 -3.64 15.17
C ALA A 227 17.79 -5.12 14.86
N LEU A 228 18.61 -5.76 14.02
CA LEU A 228 18.48 -7.17 13.65
C LEU A 228 18.71 -8.11 14.85
N ASN A 229 19.69 -7.80 15.70
CA ASN A 229 19.90 -8.55 16.94
C ASN A 229 18.71 -8.40 17.90
N ALA A 230 18.19 -7.17 18.07
CA ALA A 230 17.02 -6.93 18.90
C ALA A 230 15.76 -7.64 18.36
N PHE A 231 15.60 -7.70 17.03
CA PHE A 231 14.54 -8.46 16.38
C PHE A 231 14.61 -9.95 16.73
N LEU A 232 15.78 -10.58 16.56
CA LEU A 232 16.01 -11.98 16.94
C LEU A 232 15.70 -12.23 18.42
N ASP A 233 16.17 -11.35 19.31
CA ASP A 233 15.93 -11.48 20.76
C ASP A 233 14.43 -11.41 21.08
N ARG A 234 13.69 -10.49 20.45
CA ARG A 234 12.23 -10.37 20.62
C ARG A 234 11.50 -11.59 20.07
N VAL A 235 11.86 -12.08 18.89
CA VAL A 235 11.23 -13.28 18.33
C VAL A 235 11.52 -14.50 19.19
N LYS A 236 12.74 -14.64 19.71
CA LYS A 236 13.10 -15.73 20.63
C LYS A 236 12.30 -15.68 21.92
N ALA A 237 12.16 -14.52 22.54
CA ALA A 237 11.33 -14.33 23.73
C ALA A 237 9.85 -14.69 23.45
N ALA A 238 9.30 -14.13 22.37
CA ALA A 238 7.93 -14.39 21.94
C ALA A 238 7.70 -15.87 21.56
N THR A 239 8.71 -16.55 21.02
CA THR A 239 8.66 -17.99 20.73
C THR A 239 8.47 -18.80 22.01
N SER A 240 9.25 -18.49 23.05
CA SER A 240 9.13 -19.12 24.38
C SER A 240 7.74 -18.91 24.98
N GLU A 241 7.19 -17.70 24.83
CA GLU A 241 5.90 -17.28 25.37
C GLU A 241 4.69 -17.71 24.52
N ARG A 242 4.93 -18.27 23.32
CA ARG A 242 3.91 -18.59 22.31
C ARG A 242 3.12 -17.37 21.85
N ASP A 243 3.75 -16.21 21.82
CA ASP A 243 3.11 -14.94 21.49
C ASP A 243 3.30 -14.59 20.01
N ALA A 244 2.34 -14.99 19.18
CA ALA A 244 2.32 -14.65 17.76
C ALA A 244 2.16 -13.15 17.50
N GLN A 245 1.49 -12.42 18.41
CA GLN A 245 1.33 -10.98 18.28
C GLN A 245 2.66 -10.27 18.53
N ALA A 246 3.43 -10.71 19.52
CA ALA A 246 4.77 -10.19 19.79
C ALA A 246 5.75 -10.47 18.64
N ILE A 247 5.66 -11.62 17.97
CA ILE A 247 6.42 -11.90 16.75
C ILE A 247 6.04 -10.92 15.63
N GLN A 248 4.74 -10.71 15.40
CA GLN A 248 4.29 -9.74 14.38
C GLN A 248 4.78 -8.32 14.70
N THR A 249 4.73 -7.91 15.97
CA THR A 249 5.24 -6.61 16.42
C THR A 249 6.76 -6.52 16.18
N ALA A 250 7.52 -7.57 16.49
CA ALA A 250 8.95 -7.60 16.23
C ALA A 250 9.28 -7.43 14.74
N VAL A 251 8.50 -8.05 13.84
CA VAL A 251 8.64 -7.87 12.38
C VAL A 251 8.35 -6.43 11.97
N LYS A 252 7.26 -5.83 12.48
CA LYS A 252 6.96 -4.43 12.21
C LYS A 252 8.12 -3.52 12.63
N ASP A 253 8.61 -3.69 13.85
CA ASP A 253 9.65 -2.83 14.41
C ASP A 253 10.96 -2.90 13.59
N ILE A 254 11.37 -4.09 13.16
CA ILE A 254 12.59 -4.22 12.33
C ILE A 254 12.39 -3.59 10.96
N VAL A 255 11.24 -3.78 10.32
CA VAL A 255 10.98 -3.19 9.00
C VAL A 255 11.01 -1.67 9.07
N LEU A 256 10.39 -1.07 10.09
CA LEU A 256 10.42 0.38 10.30
C LEU A 256 11.85 0.89 10.57
N ALA A 257 12.63 0.18 11.39
CA ALA A 257 14.02 0.55 11.63
C ALA A 257 14.86 0.52 10.34
N ILE A 258 14.65 -0.47 9.47
CA ILE A 258 15.33 -0.54 8.16
C ILE A 258 14.83 0.58 7.23
N ASN A 259 13.53 0.89 7.18
CA ASN A 259 13.02 2.02 6.40
C ASN A 259 13.72 3.33 6.79
N GLU A 260 13.90 3.57 8.09
CA GLU A 260 14.58 4.77 8.59
C GLU A 260 16.06 4.82 8.17
N ILE A 261 16.75 3.68 8.16
CA ILE A 261 18.13 3.60 7.67
C ILE A 261 18.17 3.91 6.17
N ASN A 262 17.32 3.24 5.39
CA ASN A 262 17.28 3.43 3.94
C ASN A 262 16.92 4.87 3.55
N ALA A 263 16.01 5.51 4.27
CA ALA A 263 15.64 6.90 4.03
C ALA A 263 16.81 7.88 4.27
N ARG A 264 17.80 7.53 5.08
CA ARG A 264 18.98 8.38 5.35
C ARG A 264 20.10 8.17 4.34
N SER A 265 20.42 6.93 3.99
CA SER A 265 21.63 6.61 3.21
C SER A 265 21.36 5.91 1.88
N GLY A 266 20.15 5.43 1.62
CA GLY A 266 19.86 4.61 0.44
C GLY A 266 20.53 3.23 0.48
N MET A 267 21.06 2.81 1.63
CA MET A 267 21.86 1.60 1.81
C MET A 267 21.12 0.29 1.42
N ILE A 268 19.79 0.31 1.32
CA ILE A 268 18.96 -0.87 1.11
C ILE A 268 18.51 -0.95 -0.36
N GLU A 269 19.40 -1.49 -1.20
CA GLU A 269 19.15 -1.79 -2.61
C GLU A 269 18.71 -3.25 -2.80
N THR A 270 18.51 -3.69 -4.04
CA THR A 270 17.94 -5.01 -4.39
C THR A 270 18.55 -6.18 -3.61
N LEU A 271 19.88 -6.22 -3.48
CA LEU A 271 20.55 -7.33 -2.80
C LEU A 271 20.28 -7.33 -1.28
N GLU A 272 20.39 -6.18 -0.64
CA GLU A 272 20.18 -6.03 0.80
C GLU A 272 18.72 -6.28 1.16
N ARG A 273 17.80 -5.89 0.27
CA ARG A 273 16.36 -6.19 0.39
C ARG A 273 16.10 -7.69 0.42
N ASP A 274 16.70 -8.42 -0.50
CA ASP A 274 16.57 -9.87 -0.59
C ASP A 274 17.16 -10.54 0.66
N GLU A 275 18.35 -10.12 1.11
CA GLU A 275 18.99 -10.66 2.31
C GLU A 275 18.14 -10.44 3.57
N LEU A 276 17.60 -9.24 3.75
CA LEU A 276 16.74 -8.90 4.87
C LEU A 276 15.41 -9.66 4.81
N GLY A 277 14.81 -9.75 3.62
CA GLY A 277 13.58 -10.51 3.40
C GLY A 277 13.74 -11.99 3.77
N VAL A 278 14.83 -12.62 3.28
CA VAL A 278 15.15 -14.02 3.57
C VAL A 278 15.40 -14.24 5.06
N LEU A 279 16.18 -13.37 5.71
CA LEU A 279 16.46 -13.50 7.14
C LEU A 279 15.18 -13.35 7.98
N ILE A 280 14.37 -12.32 7.74
CA ILE A 280 13.15 -12.05 8.50
C ILE A 280 12.16 -13.20 8.35
N ASP A 281 11.93 -13.68 7.13
CA ASP A 281 11.05 -14.83 6.88
C ASP A 281 11.57 -16.09 7.58
N ALA A 282 12.87 -16.39 7.46
CA ALA A 282 13.47 -17.55 8.12
C ALA A 282 13.33 -17.49 9.64
N VAL A 283 13.54 -16.32 10.27
CA VAL A 283 13.41 -16.12 11.72
C VAL A 283 11.97 -16.34 12.18
N VAL A 284 11.00 -15.78 11.47
CA VAL A 284 9.58 -15.96 11.77
C VAL A 284 9.20 -17.43 11.63
N ARG A 285 9.56 -18.10 10.53
CA ARG A 285 9.26 -19.52 10.31
C ARG A 285 9.95 -20.44 11.32
N ALA A 286 11.16 -20.10 11.76
CA ALA A 286 11.89 -20.86 12.77
C ALA A 286 11.14 -20.93 14.10
N SER A 287 10.38 -19.90 14.50
CA SER A 287 9.52 -19.92 15.70
C SER A 287 8.37 -20.95 15.62
N GLY A 288 8.12 -21.52 14.43
CA GLY A 288 6.94 -22.34 14.13
C GLY A 288 5.77 -21.55 13.55
N PHE A 289 5.89 -20.22 13.44
CA PHE A 289 4.93 -19.38 12.74
C PHE A 289 4.81 -19.85 11.28
N SER A 290 3.57 -20.07 10.85
CA SER A 290 3.21 -20.57 9.53
C SER A 290 2.69 -19.41 8.70
N LEU A 291 3.38 -19.16 7.60
CA LEU A 291 3.02 -18.22 6.56
C LEU A 291 2.80 -19.01 5.26
N PRO A 292 1.78 -18.68 4.45
CA PRO A 292 1.70 -19.12 3.07
C PRO A 292 3.02 -18.85 2.33
N ASP A 293 3.33 -19.68 1.33
CA ASP A 293 4.59 -19.55 0.57
C ASP A 293 4.64 -18.25 -0.25
N ASP A 294 3.47 -17.69 -0.60
CA ASP A 294 3.33 -16.46 -1.35
C ASP A 294 3.10 -15.22 -0.47
N GLU A 295 3.19 -15.35 0.86
CA GLU A 295 2.98 -14.24 1.80
C GLU A 295 4.31 -13.68 2.30
N ASP A 296 4.58 -12.43 1.94
CA ASP A 296 5.62 -11.63 2.57
C ASP A 296 5.07 -10.92 3.81
N ILE A 297 5.51 -11.36 4.99
CA ILE A 297 5.07 -10.81 6.28
C ILE A 297 5.48 -9.34 6.47
N THR A 298 6.49 -8.86 5.76
CA THR A 298 7.01 -7.49 5.89
C THR A 298 6.29 -6.49 4.99
N ALA A 299 5.61 -6.96 3.94
CA ALA A 299 5.08 -6.14 2.86
C ALA A 299 4.10 -5.05 3.33
N GLU A 300 3.46 -5.24 4.49
CA GLU A 300 2.57 -4.24 5.08
C GLU A 300 3.30 -2.94 5.49
N TRP A 301 4.57 -3.03 5.88
CA TRP A 301 5.33 -1.89 6.44
C TRP A 301 6.54 -1.51 5.61
N ARG A 302 6.92 -2.33 4.62
CA ARG A 302 8.14 -2.13 3.85
C ARG A 302 7.99 -0.95 2.90
N GLU A 303 8.96 -0.03 2.95
CA GLU A 303 9.04 1.13 2.05
C GLU A 303 10.30 1.12 1.17
N TRP A 304 11.26 0.23 1.46
CA TRP A 304 12.41 -0.05 0.60
C TRP A 304 12.02 -1.00 -0.52
#